data_AF-A0A5P0ZQT6-F1
#
_entry.id   AF-A0A5P0ZQT6-F1
#
_cell.length_a   1.000
_cell.length_b   1.000
_cell.length_c   1.000
_cell.angle_alpha   90.00
_cell.angle_beta   90.00
_cell.angle_gamma   90.00
#
_symmetry.space_group_name_H-M   'P 1'
#
loop_
_entity.id
_entity.type
_entity.pdbx_description
1 polymer ?
#
loop_
_entity_poly.entity_id
_entity_poly.type
_entity_poly.pdbx_seq_one_letter_code
_entity_poly.pdbx_strand_id
1 'polypeptide(L)'
;MGVSNSQKYTITKHAAKRIHTRFNISSTQIRGWVSNFLSEATFFQYSDEESDKSVQIFKKGDVLVVLNVENFTIITAYPYNPFNKTNGLSKDTVDKLQPSLDKIVAEEKIRLRNDLDGMMIDLQLSFQAFQNHPKSEVLLKKYIRSLKKINSRIETSKALIGDIEGLKE
;
A
#
# COMPACT_ATOMS: atom_id res chain seq x y z
N MET A 1 -2.06 13.60 23.88
CA MET A 1 -1.73 13.25 25.28
C MET A 1 -1.35 11.78 25.31
N GLY A 2 -0.32 11.41 26.07
CA GLY A 2 0.13 10.02 26.23
C GLY A 2 -0.93 9.12 26.89
N VAL A 3 -0.70 7.81 26.88
CA VAL A 3 -1.60 6.82 27.48
C VAL A 3 -1.62 6.98 29.01
N SER A 4 -2.81 7.18 29.58
CA SER A 4 -3.01 7.25 31.03
C SER A 4 -2.54 5.96 31.71
N ASN A 5 -1.90 6.07 32.89
CA ASN A 5 -1.37 4.91 33.63
C ASN A 5 -0.36 4.04 32.85
N SER A 6 0.43 4.63 31.94
CA SER A 6 1.43 3.93 31.11
C SER A 6 2.32 2.94 31.85
N GLN A 7 2.67 3.22 33.12
CA GLN A 7 3.51 2.37 33.96
C GLN A 7 2.84 1.08 34.44
N LYS A 8 1.50 1.00 34.42
CA LYS A 8 0.74 -0.18 34.87
C LYS A 8 0.61 -1.25 33.79
N TYR A 9 0.98 -0.93 32.54
CA TYR A 9 0.75 -1.83 31.42
C TYR A 9 1.70 -3.03 31.42
N THR A 10 1.11 -4.22 31.33
CA THR A 10 1.83 -5.48 31.20
C THR A 10 1.88 -5.91 29.73
N ILE A 11 3.08 -6.26 29.26
CA ILE A 11 3.32 -6.69 27.88
C ILE A 11 3.00 -8.18 27.78
N THR A 12 1.99 -8.55 26.98
CA THR A 12 1.66 -9.97 26.77
C THR A 12 2.75 -10.69 25.97
N LYS A 13 2.82 -12.02 26.07
CA LYS A 13 3.72 -12.85 25.25
C LYS A 13 3.50 -12.63 23.76
N HIS A 14 2.24 -12.46 23.35
CA HIS A 14 1.88 -12.18 21.96
C HIS A 14 2.43 -10.82 21.51
N ALA A 15 2.19 -9.76 22.29
CA ALA A 15 2.70 -8.42 21.99
C ALA A 15 4.22 -8.40 21.91
N ALA A 16 4.93 -9.02 22.87
CA ALA A 16 6.38 -9.09 22.87
C ALA A 16 6.92 -9.77 21.59
N LYS A 17 6.32 -10.91 21.20
CA LYS A 17 6.68 -11.59 19.95
C LYS A 17 6.45 -10.70 18.73
N ARG A 18 5.29 -10.05 18.64
CA ARG A 18 4.95 -9.15 17.51
C ARG A 18 5.90 -7.97 17.43
N ILE A 19 6.23 -7.34 18.56
CA ILE A 19 7.15 -6.20 18.63
C ILE A 19 8.54 -6.60 18.14
N HIS A 20 9.04 -7.75 18.62
CA HIS A 20 10.32 -8.30 18.17
C HIS A 20 10.33 -8.57 16.66
N THR A 21 9.33 -9.30 16.15
CA THR A 21 9.31 -9.70 14.74
C THR A 21 9.02 -8.57 13.75
N ARG A 22 8.20 -7.57 14.13
CA ARG A 22 7.73 -6.53 13.22
C ARG A 22 8.58 -5.27 13.24
N PHE A 23 9.23 -4.98 14.37
CA PHE A 23 10.03 -3.76 14.54
C PHE A 23 11.50 -4.06 14.85
N ASN A 24 11.91 -5.33 14.81
CA ASN A 24 13.26 -5.78 15.10
C ASN A 24 13.81 -5.28 16.46
N ILE A 25 12.92 -5.14 17.44
CA ILE A 25 13.30 -4.71 18.80
C ILE A 25 13.71 -5.92 19.60
N SER A 26 14.92 -5.91 20.16
CA SER A 26 15.41 -7.02 20.98
C SER A 26 14.57 -7.20 22.24
N SER A 27 14.40 -8.45 22.71
CA SER A 27 13.59 -8.78 23.89
C SER A 27 13.96 -7.97 25.15
N THR A 28 15.24 -7.60 25.29
CA THR A 28 15.74 -6.78 26.40
C THR A 28 15.32 -5.32 26.31
N GLN A 29 15.08 -4.81 25.10
CA GLN A 29 14.71 -3.41 24.83
C GLN A 29 13.19 -3.19 24.72
N ILE A 30 12.37 -4.25 24.60
CA ILE A 30 10.92 -4.14 24.41
C ILE A 30 10.27 -3.27 25.50
N ARG A 31 10.65 -3.44 26.76
CA ARG A 31 10.05 -2.67 27.88
C ARG A 31 10.33 -1.17 27.76
N GLY A 32 11.57 -0.79 27.42
CA GLY A 32 11.94 0.61 27.20
C GLY A 32 11.23 1.20 25.99
N TRP A 33 11.18 0.45 24.89
CA TRP A 33 10.47 0.84 23.68
C TRP A 33 8.98 1.07 23.93
N VAL A 34 8.31 0.15 24.64
CA VAL A 34 6.90 0.24 25.02
C VAL A 34 6.65 1.47 25.91
N SER A 35 7.51 1.72 26.91
CA SER A 35 7.38 2.89 27.78
C SER A 35 7.42 4.19 26.99
N ASN A 36 8.39 4.32 26.07
CA ASN A 36 8.53 5.47 25.17
C ASN A 36 7.38 5.59 24.16
N PHE A 37 6.81 4.47 23.74
CA PHE A 37 5.61 4.48 22.92
C PHE A 37 4.44 5.04 23.72
N LEU A 38 4.15 4.48 24.89
CA LEU A 38 2.98 4.86 25.71
C LEU A 38 3.03 6.32 26.18
N SER A 39 4.21 6.89 26.42
CA SER A 39 4.35 8.29 26.85
C SER A 39 3.96 9.30 25.77
N GLU A 40 4.13 8.95 24.49
CA GLU A 40 3.95 9.86 23.36
C GLU A 40 2.78 9.48 22.45
N ALA A 41 2.25 8.26 22.57
CA ALA A 41 1.18 7.79 21.72
C ALA A 41 -0.12 8.53 21.98
N THR A 42 -0.85 8.82 20.89
CA THR A 42 -2.16 9.45 20.92
C THR A 42 -3.24 8.41 20.65
N PHE A 43 -4.41 8.57 21.28
CA PHE A 43 -5.58 7.76 20.95
C PHE A 43 -5.90 7.88 19.46
N PHE A 44 -6.14 6.75 18.80
CA PHE A 44 -6.44 6.67 17.37
C PHE A 44 -7.90 6.30 17.16
N GLN A 45 -8.32 5.13 17.64
CA GLN A 45 -9.70 4.65 17.54
C GLN A 45 -9.97 3.49 18.53
N TYR A 46 -11.23 3.10 18.65
CA TYR A 46 -11.60 1.83 19.30
C TYR A 46 -11.35 0.65 18.36
N SER A 47 -11.09 -0.52 18.91
CA SER A 47 -11.04 -1.76 18.10
C SER A 47 -12.44 -2.10 17.59
N ASP A 48 -12.56 -2.58 16.34
CA ASP A 48 -13.83 -2.82 15.61
C ASP A 48 -14.74 -3.93 16.20
N GLU A 49 -14.49 -4.38 17.42
CA GLU A 49 -15.43 -5.26 18.13
C GLU A 49 -16.32 -4.39 19.03
N GLU A 50 -17.51 -4.07 18.54
CA GLU A 50 -18.57 -3.22 19.13
C GLU A 50 -19.00 -3.57 20.57
N SER A 51 -18.40 -4.56 21.22
CA SER A 51 -18.82 -5.01 22.55
C SER A 51 -17.94 -4.53 23.70
N ASP A 52 -16.74 -3.99 23.45
CA ASP A 52 -15.85 -3.65 24.57
C ASP A 52 -15.01 -2.36 24.35
N LYS A 53 -15.47 -1.26 24.96
CA LYS A 53 -14.72 0.02 25.03
C LYS A 53 -13.40 -0.10 25.78
N SER A 54 -13.13 -1.26 26.41
CA SER A 54 -11.87 -1.58 27.07
C SER A 54 -10.70 -1.70 26.08
N VAL A 55 -10.95 -2.04 24.81
CA VAL A 55 -9.88 -2.23 23.81
C VAL A 55 -9.73 -0.99 22.93
N GLN A 56 -8.58 -0.33 23.07
CA GLN A 56 -8.28 0.95 22.44
C GLN A 56 -6.98 0.87 21.64
N ILE A 57 -6.97 1.53 20.48
CA ILE A 57 -5.82 1.61 19.60
C ILE A 57 -5.16 2.98 19.75
N PHE A 58 -3.87 2.96 20.04
CA PHE A 58 -3.03 4.14 20.18
C PHE A 58 -1.99 4.19 19.08
N LYS A 59 -1.65 5.41 18.63
CA LYS A 59 -0.74 5.67 17.52
C LYS A 59 0.44 6.53 17.95
N LYS A 60 1.63 6.20 17.46
CA LYS A 60 2.82 7.06 17.49
C LYS A 60 3.58 6.92 16.16
N GLY A 61 3.63 7.99 15.36
CA GLY A 61 4.21 7.93 14.02
C GLY A 61 3.55 6.83 13.17
N ASP A 62 4.36 5.92 12.62
CA ASP A 62 3.95 4.79 11.79
C ASP A 62 3.73 3.50 12.59
N VAL A 63 3.37 3.61 13.88
CA VAL A 63 3.15 2.46 14.76
C VAL A 63 1.79 2.57 15.44
N LEU A 64 1.02 1.49 15.39
CA LEU A 64 -0.20 1.28 16.16
C LEU A 64 0.01 0.20 17.21
N VAL A 65 -0.52 0.44 18.40
CA VAL A 65 -0.52 -0.50 19.51
C VAL A 65 -1.94 -0.64 20.04
N VAL A 66 -2.37 -1.89 20.19
CA VAL A 66 -3.67 -2.25 20.75
C VAL A 66 -3.50 -2.52 22.23
N LEU A 67 -4.27 -1.81 23.04
CA LEU A 67 -4.25 -1.84 24.48
C LEU A 67 -5.62 -2.25 25.01
N ASN A 68 -5.64 -3.09 26.04
CA ASN A 68 -6.79 -3.19 26.92
C ASN A 68 -6.56 -2.24 28.10
N VAL A 69 -7.34 -1.17 28.19
CA VAL A 69 -7.18 -0.11 29.19
C VAL A 69 -7.71 -0.50 30.57
N GLU A 70 -8.64 -1.45 30.66
CA GLU A 70 -9.18 -1.92 31.94
C GLU A 70 -8.21 -2.88 32.63
N ASN A 71 -7.68 -3.84 31.86
CA ASN A 71 -6.75 -4.84 32.34
C ASN A 71 -5.30 -4.35 32.35
N PHE A 72 -5.03 -3.13 31.88
CA PHE A 72 -3.69 -2.58 31.66
C PHE A 72 -2.78 -3.58 30.92
N THR A 73 -3.23 -4.08 29.77
CA THR A 73 -2.44 -5.04 28.98
C THR A 73 -2.19 -4.56 27.56
N ILE A 74 -1.00 -4.87 27.05
CA ILE A 74 -0.63 -4.64 25.66
C ILE A 74 -0.91 -5.92 24.88
N ILE A 75 -1.88 -5.84 23.98
CA ILE A 75 -2.37 -6.99 23.21
C ILE A 75 -1.43 -7.24 22.02
N THR A 76 -1.17 -6.21 21.22
CA THR A 76 -0.35 -6.33 20.00
C THR A 76 0.17 -4.98 19.50
N ALA A 77 1.13 -5.03 18.59
CA ALA A 77 1.67 -3.86 17.89
C ALA A 77 1.84 -4.17 16.40
N TYR A 78 1.56 -3.19 15.54
CA TYR A 78 1.70 -3.32 14.09
C TYR A 78 2.06 -1.99 13.42
N PRO A 79 2.80 -2.02 12.30
CA PRO A 79 3.10 -0.82 11.55
C PRO A 79 1.82 -0.23 10.98
N TYR A 80 1.69 1.09 11.07
CA TYR A 80 0.68 1.85 10.39
C TYR A 80 1.23 2.30 9.04
N ASN A 81 0.73 1.69 7.97
CA ASN A 81 0.98 2.19 6.63
C ASN A 81 -0.33 2.77 6.08
N PRO A 82 -0.45 4.10 5.91
CA PRO A 82 -1.65 4.72 5.36
C PRO A 82 -1.96 4.30 3.91
N PHE A 83 -1.01 3.65 3.24
CA PHE A 83 -1.16 3.10 1.88
C PHE A 83 -1.45 1.59 1.86
N ASN A 84 -1.40 0.90 3.00
CA ASN A 84 -1.73 -0.53 3.07
C ASN A 84 -3.26 -0.69 3.22
N LYS A 85 -3.98 -0.51 2.11
CA LYS A 85 -5.44 -0.41 2.01
C LYS A 85 -6.20 -1.73 2.23
N THR A 86 -5.53 -2.84 2.51
CA THR A 86 -6.15 -4.15 2.80
C THR A 86 -6.27 -4.45 4.30
N ASN A 87 -5.60 -3.68 5.18
CA ASN A 87 -5.79 -3.79 6.63
C ASN A 87 -7.15 -3.21 7.05
N GLY A 88 -8.19 -4.04 6.97
CA GLY A 88 -9.56 -3.71 7.35
C GLY A 88 -10.62 -4.48 6.56
N LEU A 89 -10.25 -5.11 5.44
CA LEU A 89 -11.17 -5.97 4.70
C LEU A 89 -11.10 -7.40 5.24
N SER A 90 -12.26 -7.98 5.55
CA SER A 90 -12.33 -9.40 5.88
C SER A 90 -11.85 -10.23 4.68
N LYS A 91 -11.28 -11.42 4.94
CA LYS A 91 -10.84 -12.34 3.88
C LYS A 91 -11.94 -12.62 2.84
N ASP A 92 -13.19 -12.77 3.31
CA ASP A 92 -14.37 -12.95 2.46
C ASP A 92 -14.63 -11.74 1.54
N THR A 93 -14.35 -10.52 2.00
CA THR A 93 -14.48 -9.31 1.18
C THR A 93 -13.38 -9.23 0.12
N VAL A 94 -12.15 -9.61 0.47
CA VAL A 94 -11.03 -9.69 -0.50
C VAL A 94 -11.33 -10.76 -1.56
N ASP A 95 -11.77 -11.94 -1.14
CA ASP A 95 -12.14 -13.04 -2.03
C ASP A 95 -13.28 -12.66 -3.00
N LYS A 96 -14.22 -11.80 -2.56
CA LYS A 96 -15.28 -11.25 -3.41
C LYS A 96 -14.81 -10.16 -4.37
N LEU A 97 -13.76 -9.41 -4.02
CA LEU A 97 -13.18 -8.37 -4.87
C LEU A 97 -12.20 -8.94 -5.90
N GLN A 98 -11.55 -10.06 -5.58
CA GLN A 98 -10.55 -10.72 -6.43
C GLN A 98 -11.01 -10.89 -7.90
N PRO A 99 -12.22 -11.43 -8.19
CA PRO A 99 -12.66 -11.64 -9.57
C PRO A 99 -12.85 -10.31 -10.33
N SER A 100 -13.25 -9.25 -9.62
CA SER A 100 -13.40 -7.91 -10.21
C SER A 100 -12.05 -7.28 -10.52
N LEU A 101 -11.08 -7.43 -9.62
CA LEU A 101 -9.70 -6.97 -9.83
C LEU A 101 -9.03 -7.73 -10.98
N ASP A 102 -9.21 -9.05 -11.03
CA ASP A 102 -8.72 -9.89 -12.14
C ASP A 102 -9.33 -9.48 -13.48
N LYS A 103 -10.63 -9.17 -13.48
CA LYS A 103 -11.32 -8.67 -14.68
C LYS A 103 -10.74 -7.34 -15.15
N ILE A 104 -10.50 -6.38 -14.25
CA ILE A 104 -9.90 -5.10 -14.61
C ILE A 104 -8.50 -5.29 -15.21
N VAL A 105 -7.68 -6.18 -14.64
CA VAL A 105 -6.35 -6.50 -15.19
C VAL A 105 -6.45 -7.14 -16.57
N ALA A 106 -7.39 -8.08 -16.76
CA ALA A 106 -7.60 -8.74 -18.05
C ALA A 106 -8.06 -7.74 -19.13
N GLU A 107 -9.02 -6.87 -18.80
CA GLU A 107 -9.51 -5.82 -19.69
C GLU A 107 -8.41 -4.82 -20.04
N GLU A 108 -7.60 -4.41 -19.06
CA GLU A 108 -6.50 -3.49 -19.29
C GLU A 108 -5.41 -4.10 -20.18
N LYS A 109 -5.10 -5.40 -20.04
CA LYS A 109 -4.18 -6.11 -20.94
C LYS A 109 -4.69 -6.12 -22.38
N ILE A 110 -5.98 -6.40 -22.58
CA ILE A 110 -6.62 -6.39 -23.91
C ILE A 110 -6.60 -4.98 -24.49
N ARG A 111 -6.95 -3.97 -23.68
CA ARG A 111 -6.96 -2.57 -24.10
C ARG A 111 -5.56 -2.09 -24.46
N LEU A 112 -4.55 -2.39 -23.64
CA LEU A 112 -3.16 -2.06 -23.92
C LEU A 112 -2.72 -2.67 -25.25
N ARG A 113 -3.02 -3.94 -25.50
CA ARG A 113 -2.72 -4.58 -26.78
C ARG A 113 -3.35 -3.82 -27.96
N ASN A 114 -4.65 -3.56 -27.89
CA ASN A 114 -5.37 -2.85 -28.98
C ASN A 114 -4.81 -1.44 -29.21
N ASP A 115 -4.50 -0.72 -28.12
CA ASP A 115 -3.91 0.62 -28.18
C ASP A 115 -2.51 0.56 -28.84
N LEU A 116 -1.68 -0.42 -28.46
CA LEU A 116 -0.34 -0.61 -29.03
C LEU A 116 -0.38 -0.98 -30.51
N ASP A 117 -1.30 -1.86 -30.92
CA ASP A 117 -1.46 -2.24 -32.33
C ASP A 117 -1.74 -0.98 -33.20
N GLY A 118 -2.65 -0.10 -32.75
CA GLY A 118 -2.92 1.16 -33.43
C GLY A 118 -1.72 2.12 -33.43
N MET A 119 -1.06 2.29 -32.28
CA MET A 119 0.10 3.19 -32.16
C MET A 119 1.31 2.70 -32.95
N MET A 120 1.47 1.38 -33.14
CA MET A 120 2.55 0.81 -33.96
C MET A 120 2.36 1.11 -35.44
N ILE A 121 1.12 1.12 -35.94
CA ILE A 121 0.80 1.56 -37.31
C ILE A 121 1.20 3.03 -37.48
N ASP A 122 0.79 3.90 -36.54
CA ASP A 122 1.15 5.33 -36.56
C ASP A 122 2.66 5.54 -36.51
N LEU A 123 3.36 4.75 -35.70
CA LEU A 123 4.81 4.78 -35.59
C LEU A 123 5.46 4.41 -36.93
N GLN A 124 5.03 3.32 -37.56
CA GLN A 124 5.54 2.87 -38.84
C GLN A 124 5.31 3.92 -39.94
N LEU A 125 4.11 4.51 -40.01
CA LEU A 125 3.80 5.58 -40.96
C LEU A 125 4.68 6.82 -40.73
N SER A 126 4.87 7.22 -39.48
CA SER A 126 5.72 8.37 -39.14
C SER A 126 7.20 8.12 -39.46
N PHE A 127 7.67 6.89 -39.28
CA PHE A 127 9.03 6.48 -39.62
C PHE A 127 9.25 6.46 -41.14
N GLN A 128 8.34 5.87 -41.90
CA GLN A 128 8.39 5.86 -43.37
C GLN A 128 8.40 7.29 -43.94
N ALA A 129 7.54 8.17 -43.42
CA ALA A 129 7.52 9.58 -43.83
C ALA A 129 8.87 10.27 -43.57
N PHE A 130 9.49 10.01 -42.41
CA PHE A 130 10.81 10.55 -42.10
C PHE A 130 11.91 9.95 -42.98
N GLN A 131 11.90 8.65 -43.26
CA GLN A 131 12.86 8.01 -44.16
C GLN A 131 12.85 8.62 -45.57
N ASN A 132 11.66 8.94 -46.08
CA ASN A 132 11.52 9.59 -47.39
C ASN A 132 12.01 11.04 -47.39
N HIS A 133 12.09 11.68 -46.22
CA HIS A 133 12.52 13.08 -46.06
C HIS A 133 13.41 13.26 -44.82
N PRO A 134 14.64 12.70 -44.83
CA PRO A 134 15.46 12.55 -43.63
C PRO A 134 15.99 13.86 -43.05
N LYS A 135 15.98 14.95 -43.85
CA LYS A 135 16.36 16.30 -43.39
C LYS A 135 15.20 17.05 -42.71
N SER A 136 14.00 16.48 -42.66
CA SER A 136 12.83 17.14 -42.08
C SER A 136 12.77 16.95 -40.57
N GLU A 137 13.11 18.00 -39.82
CA GLU A 137 12.97 18.01 -38.36
C GLU A 137 11.53 17.81 -37.89
N VAL A 138 10.55 18.29 -38.67
CA VAL A 138 9.13 18.17 -38.32
C VAL A 138 8.71 16.69 -38.31
N LEU A 139 9.15 15.93 -39.31
CA LEU A 139 8.85 14.50 -39.41
C LEU A 139 9.59 13.68 -38.35
N LEU A 140 10.85 14.04 -38.05
CA LEU A 140 11.59 13.45 -36.92
C LEU A 140 10.86 13.68 -35.59
N LYS A 141 10.41 14.92 -35.33
CA LYS A 141 9.64 15.25 -34.12
C LYS A 141 8.32 14.47 -34.05
N LYS A 142 7.65 14.24 -35.18
CA LYS A 142 6.43 13.43 -35.26
C LYS A 142 6.70 11.96 -34.89
N TYR A 143 7.77 11.37 -35.44
CA TYR A 143 8.20 10.02 -35.10
C TYR A 143 8.55 9.85 -33.61
N ILE A 144 9.36 10.75 -33.06
CA ILE A 144 9.71 10.74 -31.63
C ILE A 144 8.47 10.91 -30.74
N ARG A 145 7.49 11.72 -31.16
CA ARG A 145 6.24 11.88 -30.43
C ARG A 145 5.42 10.58 -30.39
N SER A 146 5.37 9.84 -31.50
CA SER A 146 4.72 8.52 -31.54
C SER A 146 5.39 7.54 -30.56
N LEU A 147 6.73 7.50 -30.52
CA LEU A 147 7.47 6.69 -29.53
C LEU A 147 7.14 7.07 -28.08
N LYS A 148 7.11 8.38 -27.78
CA LYS A 148 6.78 8.85 -26.42
C LYS A 148 5.36 8.46 -25.99
N LYS A 149 4.39 8.49 -26.92
CA LYS A 149 3.01 8.07 -26.63
C LYS A 149 2.95 6.58 -26.29
N ILE A 150 3.64 5.74 -27.06
CA ILE A 150 3.73 4.29 -26.81
C ILE A 150 4.30 4.04 -25.40
N ASN A 151 5.46 4.63 -25.09
CA ASN A 151 6.10 4.46 -23.78
C ASN A 151 5.19 4.93 -22.65
N SER A 152 4.56 6.10 -22.79
CA SER A 152 3.62 6.61 -21.77
C SER A 152 2.46 5.65 -21.53
N ARG A 153 1.89 5.05 -22.59
CA ARG A 153 0.75 4.13 -22.46
C ARG A 153 1.14 2.84 -21.76
N ILE A 154 2.33 2.31 -22.06
CA ILE A 154 2.91 1.13 -21.41
C ILE A 154 3.13 1.42 -19.92
N GLU A 155 3.77 2.53 -19.57
CA GLU A 155 4.01 2.89 -18.16
C GLU A 155 2.71 3.09 -17.37
N THR A 156 1.70 3.74 -17.97
CA THR A 156 0.38 3.88 -17.33
C THR A 156 -0.27 2.52 -17.08
N SER A 157 -0.20 1.59 -18.04
CA SER A 157 -0.76 0.25 -17.89
C SER A 157 -0.02 -0.56 -16.82
N LYS A 158 1.32 -0.47 -16.81
CA LYS A 158 2.18 -1.11 -15.82
C LYS A 158 1.90 -0.61 -14.41
N ALA A 159 1.73 0.70 -14.24
CA ALA A 159 1.35 1.29 -12.95
C ALA A 159 -0.01 0.77 -12.47
N LEU A 160 -1.03 0.77 -13.34
CA LEU A 160 -2.36 0.27 -12.98
C LEU A 160 -2.35 -1.23 -12.59
N ILE A 161 -1.63 -2.06 -13.36
CA ILE A 161 -1.49 -3.48 -13.03
C ILE A 161 -0.75 -3.66 -11.71
N GLY A 162 0.35 -2.93 -11.49
CA GLY A 162 1.12 -2.97 -10.25
C GLY A 162 0.31 -2.52 -9.03
N ASP A 163 -0.52 -1.48 -9.18
CA ASP A 163 -1.43 -1.03 -8.12
C ASP A 163 -2.45 -2.11 -7.76
N ILE A 164 -3.01 -2.80 -8.77
CA ILE A 164 -3.98 -3.88 -8.53
C ILE A 164 -3.32 -5.13 -7.93
N GLU A 165 -2.11 -5.47 -8.35
CA GLU A 165 -1.34 -6.57 -7.77
C GLU A 165 -0.95 -6.27 -6.32
N GLY A 166 -0.54 -5.03 -6.02
CA GLY A 166 -0.26 -4.59 -4.66
C GLY A 166 -1.49 -4.53 -3.75
N LEU A 167 -2.71 -4.47 -4.30
CA LEU A 167 -3.96 -4.61 -3.53
C LEU A 167 -4.30 -6.05 -3.17
N LYS A 168 -3.61 -7.04 -3.75
CA LYS A 168 -3.83 -8.47 -3.49
C LYS A 168 -2.85 -9.06 -2.46
N GLU A 169 -1.75 -8.37 -2.17
CA GLU A 169 -0.74 -8.72 -1.15
C GLU A 169 -1.15 -8.26 0.26
#